data_AF-A0A7S1UJA9-F1
#
_entry.id   AF-A0A7S1UJA9-F1
#
_cell.length_a   1.000
_cell.length_b   1.000
_cell.length_c   1.000
_cell.angle_alpha   90.00
_cell.angle_beta   90.00
_cell.angle_gamma   90.00
#
_symmetry.space_group_name_H-M   'P 1'
#
loop_
_entity.id
_entity.type
_entity.pdbx_description
1 polymer ?
#
loop_
_entity_poly.entity_id
_entity_poly.type
_entity_poly.pdbx_seq_one_letter_code
_entity_poly.pdbx_strand_id
1 'polypeptide(L)'
;TLTLTLTLTLTPPLTLTLKLASSLNQLGQAQLALWEYARAADTYRKAAALWVPSSHQSVGLATALTGRGHAKLGTGDLAGACSDLKSAVDLFEQAIDEG
;
A
#
# COMPACT_ATOMS: atom_id res chain seq x y z
N THR A 1 20.44 -15.63 33.83
CA THR A 1 18.97 -15.69 33.61
C THR A 1 18.70 -15.54 32.13
N LEU A 2 18.76 -16.67 31.43
CA LEU A 2 18.67 -16.79 29.96
C LEU A 2 17.23 -17.14 29.54
N THR A 3 16.25 -16.41 30.09
CA THR A 3 14.82 -16.71 30.01
C THR A 3 13.98 -15.49 29.65
N LEU A 4 14.54 -14.54 28.89
CA LEU A 4 13.73 -13.71 27.98
C LEU A 4 13.98 -14.15 26.53
N THR A 5 14.00 -15.47 26.37
CA THR A 5 13.97 -16.19 25.11
C THR A 5 12.70 -15.82 24.33
N LEU A 6 12.91 -15.23 23.16
CA LEU A 6 12.37 -15.81 21.93
C LEU A 6 10.85 -15.67 21.64
N THR A 7 10.15 -14.65 22.14
CA THR A 7 8.71 -14.48 21.86
C THR A 7 8.25 -13.14 21.30
N LEU A 8 9.09 -12.11 21.22
CA LEU A 8 8.70 -10.94 20.43
C LEU A 8 8.94 -11.29 18.95
N THR A 9 7.93 -11.91 18.35
CA THR A 9 7.68 -11.93 16.91
C THR A 9 8.37 -10.74 16.27
N LEU A 10 9.27 -11.01 15.33
CA LEU A 10 10.15 -10.07 14.64
C LEU A 10 9.32 -9.11 13.76
N THR A 11 8.37 -8.42 14.37
CA THR A 11 7.50 -7.45 13.77
C THR A 11 8.38 -6.22 13.62
N PRO A 12 8.73 -5.81 12.39
CA PRO A 12 9.55 -4.64 12.20
C PRO A 12 8.89 -3.44 12.90
N PRO A 13 9.68 -2.55 13.53
CA PRO A 13 9.12 -1.40 14.20
C PRO A 13 8.27 -0.61 13.21
N LEU A 14 7.12 -0.10 13.65
CA LEU A 14 6.12 0.56 12.81
C LEU A 14 6.77 1.56 11.84
N THR A 15 7.70 2.37 12.31
CA THR A 15 8.46 3.35 11.50
C THR A 15 9.22 2.73 10.32
N LEU A 16 9.81 1.55 10.49
CA LEU A 16 10.50 0.85 9.40
C LEU A 16 9.51 0.28 8.38
N THR A 17 8.39 -0.24 8.87
CA THR A 17 7.28 -0.74 8.04
C THR A 17 6.70 0.36 7.16
N LEU A 18 6.48 1.56 7.73
CA LEU A 18 5.98 2.73 7.00
C LEU A 18 6.98 3.23 5.94
N LYS A 19 8.28 3.25 6.28
CA LYS A 19 9.34 3.59 5.32
C LYS A 19 9.37 2.61 4.16
N LEU A 20 9.29 1.30 4.44
CA LEU A 20 9.23 0.27 3.42
C LEU A 20 8.00 0.43 2.51
N ALA A 21 6.82 0.70 3.09
CA ALA A 21 5.61 0.95 2.33
C ALA A 21 5.74 2.15 1.39
N SER A 22 6.31 3.27 1.88
CA SER A 22 6.58 4.45 1.06
C SER A 22 7.58 4.17 -0.06
N SER A 23 8.65 3.40 0.21
CA SER A 23 9.62 3.01 -0.81
C SER A 23 9.00 2.11 -1.88
N LEU A 24 8.12 1.18 -1.49
CA LEU A 24 7.38 0.33 -2.42
C LEU A 24 6.43 1.17 -3.31
N ASN A 25 5.75 2.18 -2.76
CA ASN A 25 4.93 3.09 -3.58
C ASN A 25 5.77 3.81 -4.64
N GLN A 26 6.95 4.32 -4.28
CA GLN A 26 7.86 4.97 -5.23
C GLN A 26 8.38 4.00 -6.29
N LEU A 27 8.72 2.77 -5.91
CA LEU A 27 9.12 1.72 -6.85
C LEU A 27 7.98 1.37 -7.81
N GLY A 28 6.75 1.23 -7.32
CA GLY A 28 5.58 0.99 -8.13
C GLY A 28 5.33 2.12 -9.15
N GLN A 29 5.55 3.37 -8.75
CA GLN A 29 5.45 4.51 -9.67
C GLN A 29 6.51 4.46 -10.78
N ALA A 30 7.76 4.14 -10.44
CA ALA A 30 8.80 3.94 -11.45
C ALA A 30 8.45 2.80 -12.43
N GLN A 31 7.89 1.70 -11.92
CA GLN A 31 7.44 0.57 -12.75
C GLN A 31 6.28 0.95 -13.68
N LEU A 32 5.33 1.79 -13.23
CA LEU A 32 4.29 2.36 -14.10
C LEU A 32 4.90 3.18 -15.24
N ALA A 33 5.88 4.02 -14.92
CA ALA A 33 6.56 4.85 -15.93
C ALA A 33 7.34 4.02 -16.96
N LEU A 34 7.73 2.79 -16.61
CA LEU A 34 8.34 1.80 -17.50
C LEU A 34 7.33 0.89 -18.19
N TRP A 35 6.02 1.13 -18.01
CA TRP A 35 4.93 0.28 -18.50
C TRP A 35 4.96 -1.17 -17.98
N GLU A 36 5.64 -1.42 -16.86
CA GLU A 36 5.74 -2.73 -16.21
C GLU A 36 4.54 -2.99 -15.31
N TYR A 37 3.34 -2.92 -15.87
CA TYR A 37 2.08 -2.81 -15.13
C TYR A 37 1.83 -3.97 -14.16
N ALA A 38 2.04 -5.21 -14.58
CA ALA A 38 1.86 -6.37 -13.69
C ALA A 38 2.81 -6.33 -12.49
N ARG A 39 4.05 -5.87 -12.70
CA ARG A 39 5.05 -5.73 -11.63
C ARG A 39 4.68 -4.57 -10.71
N ALA A 40 4.22 -3.45 -11.26
CA ALA A 40 3.71 -2.32 -10.51
C ALA A 40 2.53 -2.75 -9.60
N ALA A 41 1.58 -3.52 -10.14
CA ALA A 41 0.42 -3.99 -9.38
C ALA A 41 0.83 -4.85 -8.16
N ASP A 42 1.79 -5.77 -8.33
CA ASP A 42 2.31 -6.57 -7.22
C ASP A 42 3.09 -5.72 -6.20
N THR A 43 3.89 -4.75 -6.66
CA THR A 43 4.62 -3.84 -5.77
C THR A 43 3.67 -2.99 -4.93
N TYR A 44 2.61 -2.43 -5.53
CA TYR A 44 1.60 -1.69 -4.78
C TYR A 44 0.78 -2.57 -3.85
N ARG A 45 0.49 -3.82 -4.22
CA ARG A 45 -0.14 -4.79 -3.32
C ARG A 45 0.72 -5.03 -2.07
N LYS A 46 2.03 -5.16 -2.23
CA LYS A 46 2.98 -5.28 -1.10
C LYS A 46 2.97 -4.00 -0.25
N ALA A 47 2.96 -2.82 -0.87
CA ALA A 47 2.86 -1.56 -0.13
C ALA A 47 1.55 -1.46 0.69
N ALA A 48 0.42 -1.78 0.07
CA ALA A 48 -0.90 -1.79 0.70
C ALA A 48 -0.95 -2.72 1.93
N ALA A 49 -0.34 -3.90 1.85
CA ALA A 49 -0.32 -4.88 2.93
C ALA A 49 0.48 -4.44 4.18
N LEU A 50 1.31 -3.40 4.05
CA LEU A 50 2.12 -2.86 5.15
C LEU A 50 1.42 -1.75 5.93
N TRP A 51 0.31 -1.22 5.41
CA TRP A 51 -0.49 -0.23 6.11
C TRP A 51 -1.44 -0.92 7.07
N VAL A 52 -1.39 -0.53 8.35
CA VAL A 52 -2.35 -0.97 9.36
C VAL A 52 -3.55 -0.02 9.27
N PRO A 53 -4.79 -0.51 9.14
CA PRO A 53 -5.96 0.34 9.15
C PRO A 53 -6.04 1.10 10.48
N SER A 54 -5.68 2.37 10.44
CA SER A 54 -5.83 3.34 11.51
C SER A 54 -6.02 4.71 10.86
N SER A 55 -6.69 5.61 11.57
CA SER A 55 -7.12 6.92 11.09
C SER A 55 -6.01 7.72 10.40
N HIS A 56 -4.80 7.74 10.97
CA HIS A 56 -3.65 8.45 10.37
C HIS A 56 -2.91 7.71 9.23
N GLN A 57 -3.18 6.43 9.03
CA GLN A 57 -2.44 5.56 8.09
C GLN A 57 -3.26 5.22 6.83
N SER A 58 -4.54 5.59 6.83
CA SER A 58 -5.50 5.46 5.73
C SER A 58 -5.00 6.09 4.42
N VAL A 59 -4.35 7.25 4.48
CA VAL A 59 -3.81 7.99 3.32
C VAL A 59 -2.73 7.18 2.58
N GLY A 60 -1.87 6.49 3.32
CA GLY A 60 -0.81 5.66 2.74
C GLY A 60 -1.37 4.43 2.01
N LEU A 61 -2.38 3.80 2.60
CA LEU A 61 -3.11 2.69 1.99
C LEU A 61 -3.86 3.15 0.73
N ALA A 62 -4.58 4.26 0.81
CA ALA A 62 -5.30 4.86 -0.31
C ALA A 62 -4.36 5.16 -1.48
N THR A 63 -3.18 5.73 -1.20
CA THR A 63 -2.14 5.98 -2.22
C THR A 63 -1.66 4.70 -2.90
N ALA A 64 -1.42 3.63 -2.14
CA ALA A 64 -1.02 2.34 -2.70
C ALA A 64 -2.12 1.73 -3.58
N LEU A 65 -3.39 1.84 -3.14
CA LEU A 65 -4.55 1.37 -3.90
C LEU A 65 -4.75 2.16 -5.20
N THR A 66 -4.58 3.49 -5.19
CA THR A 66 -4.58 4.31 -6.41
C THR A 66 -3.53 3.85 -7.40
N GLY A 67 -2.29 3.64 -6.94
CA GLY A 67 -1.21 3.13 -7.78
C GLY A 67 -1.51 1.75 -8.36
N ARG A 68 -2.07 0.84 -7.55
CA ARG A 68 -2.48 -0.50 -8.01
C ARG A 68 -3.62 -0.43 -9.02
N GLY A 69 -4.58 0.47 -8.84
CA GLY A 69 -5.66 0.72 -9.78
C GLY A 69 -5.13 1.16 -11.15
N HIS A 70 -4.20 2.12 -11.17
CA HIS A 70 -3.53 2.54 -12.42
C HIS A 70 -2.74 1.41 -13.08
N ALA A 71 -2.05 0.59 -12.29
CA ALA A 71 -1.35 -0.58 -12.82
C ALA A 71 -2.33 -1.58 -13.46
N LYS A 72 -3.46 -1.84 -12.81
CA LYS A 72 -4.50 -2.72 -13.34
C LYS A 72 -5.13 -2.20 -14.63
N LEU A 73 -5.35 -0.89 -14.75
CA LEU A 73 -5.75 -0.25 -16.01
C LEU A 73 -4.77 -0.60 -17.14
N GLY A 74 -3.46 -0.48 -16.89
CA GLY A 74 -2.42 -0.83 -17.86
C GLY A 74 -2.40 -2.30 -18.26
N THR A 75 -2.82 -3.21 -17.37
CA THR A 75 -2.98 -4.65 -17.67
C THR A 75 -4.33 -5.04 -18.30
N GLY A 76 -5.30 -4.12 -18.35
CA GLY A 76 -6.66 -4.40 -18.82
C GLY A 76 -7.61 -4.99 -17.77
N ASP A 77 -7.19 -5.14 -16.51
CA ASP A 77 -8.06 -5.54 -15.39
C ASP A 77 -8.91 -4.34 -14.92
N LEU A 78 -9.90 -3.96 -15.73
CA LEU A 78 -10.73 -2.79 -15.47
C LEU A 78 -11.59 -2.95 -14.22
N ALA A 79 -12.14 -4.15 -13.98
CA ALA A 79 -12.95 -4.44 -12.80
C ALA A 79 -12.12 -4.32 -11.51
N GLY A 80 -10.91 -4.91 -11.51
CA GLY A 80 -10.01 -4.78 -10.38
C GLY A 80 -9.49 -3.36 -10.19
N ALA A 81 -9.32 -2.58 -11.26
CA ALA A 81 -8.95 -1.17 -11.18
C ALA A 81 -10.05 -0.34 -10.51
N CYS A 82 -11.31 -0.50 -10.93
CA CYS A 82 -12.46 0.18 -10.32
C CYS A 82 -12.57 -0.15 -8.83
N SER A 83 -12.40 -1.42 -8.46
CA SER A 83 -12.45 -1.84 -7.05
C SER A 83 -11.36 -1.15 -6.21
N ASP A 84 -10.12 -1.10 -6.72
CA ASP A 84 -9.00 -0.48 -6.01
C ASP A 84 -9.20 1.04 -5.88
N LEU A 85 -9.59 1.71 -6.97
CA LEU A 85 -9.82 3.16 -6.97
C LEU A 85 -10.99 3.56 -6.08
N LYS A 86 -12.07 2.78 -6.06
CA LYS A 86 -13.20 3.04 -5.16
C LYS A 86 -12.76 2.96 -3.69
N SER A 87 -11.99 1.92 -3.35
CA SER A 87 -11.47 1.75 -2.00
C SER A 87 -10.53 2.89 -1.60
N ALA A 88 -9.74 3.40 -2.54
CA ALA A 88 -8.89 4.56 -2.31
C ALA A 88 -9.69 5.85 -2.06
N VAL A 89 -10.76 6.08 -2.84
CA VAL A 89 -11.68 7.21 -2.63
C VAL A 89 -12.30 7.15 -1.25
N ASP A 90 -12.90 6.02 -0.89
CA ASP A 90 -13.58 5.84 0.40
C ASP A 90 -12.60 6.12 1.59
N LEU A 91 -11.32 5.71 1.45
CA LEU A 91 -10.28 5.98 2.46
C LEU A 91 -9.83 7.44 2.51
N PHE A 92 -9.72 8.13 1.37
CA PHE A 92 -9.37 9.55 1.35
C PHE A 92 -10.51 10.41 1.91
N GLU A 93 -11.77 10.07 1.61
CA GLU A 93 -12.94 10.73 2.19
C GLU A 93 -12.94 10.58 3.72
N GLN A 94 -12.75 9.36 4.23
CA GLN A 94 -12.63 9.14 5.67
C GLN A 94 -11.49 9.96 6.29
N ALA A 95 -10.33 10.05 5.63
CA ALA A 95 -9.21 10.83 6.14
C ALA A 95 -9.47 12.36 6.16
N ILE A 96 -10.31 12.87 5.26
CA ILE A 96 -10.73 14.28 5.25
C ILE A 96 -11.69 14.54 6.41
N ASP A 97 -12.65 13.65 6.65
CA ASP A 97 -13.65 13.81 7.71
C ASP A 97 -13.03 13.72 9.13
N GLU A 98 -11.87 13.08 9.27
CA GLU A 98 -11.13 12.92 10.53
C GLU A 98 -10.15 14.06 10.86
N GLY A 99 -9.90 14.99 9.92
CA GLY A 99 -8.92 16.08 10.03
C GLY A 99 -9.51 17.42 10.46
#